data_AF-A0A955VW17-F1
#
_entry.id   AF-A0A955VW17-F1
#
_cell.length_a   1.000
_cell.length_b   1.000
_cell.length_c   1.000
_cell.angle_alpha   90.00
_cell.angle_beta   90.00
_cell.angle_gamma   90.00
#
_symmetry.space_group_name_H-M   'P 1'
#
loop_
_entity.id
_entity.type
_entity.pdbx_description
1 polymer ?
#
loop_
_entity_poly.entity_id
_entity_poly.type
_entity_poly.pdbx_seq_one_letter_code
_entity_poly.pdbx_strand_id
1 'polypeptide(L)'
;MPRALLDRLLRLTRALPAPPAMLAPFEVNPRDMIDLQRAAGRLARHVGLGDLTFVVAVTPKPPDVAGHVELRYAQREVFIEISDRLLKFPRAVLACLAHEVTHKYLHSQGIWLPDLLENERLTDTAAVFNGLGRLLISGCEDVVEEAAGDVRRVHHFKGGYLERAELAEAYCAVLLA
;
A
#
# COMPACT_ATOMS: atom_id res chain seq x y z
N MET A 1 -8.12 18.50 8.26
CA MET A 1 -7.33 18.12 7.09
C MET A 1 -6.25 19.14 6.78
N PRO A 2 -4.96 18.76 6.90
CA PRO A 2 -3.83 19.57 6.47
C PRO A 2 -3.94 20.00 4.99
N ARG A 3 -3.48 21.21 4.66
CA ARG A 3 -3.53 21.77 3.29
C ARG A 3 -2.84 20.86 2.27
N ALA A 4 -1.67 20.32 2.60
CA ALA A 4 -0.93 19.43 1.70
C ALA A 4 -1.72 18.15 1.35
N LEU A 5 -2.47 17.59 2.30
CA LEU A 5 -3.32 16.42 2.04
C LEU A 5 -4.51 16.77 1.14
N LEU A 6 -5.15 17.93 1.39
CA LEU A 6 -6.21 18.45 0.52
C LEU A 6 -5.72 18.64 -0.92
N ASP A 7 -4.54 19.24 -1.09
CA ASP A 7 -3.96 19.51 -2.40
C ASP A 7 -3.69 18.21 -3.18
N ARG A 8 -3.20 17.16 -2.50
CA ARG A 8 -3.01 15.83 -3.10
C ARG A 8 -4.34 15.19 -3.50
N LEU A 9 -5.36 15.23 -2.64
CA LEU A 9 -6.69 14.69 -2.96
C LEU A 9 -7.32 15.42 -4.15
N LEU A 10 -7.30 16.75 -4.16
CA LEU A 10 -7.80 17.55 -5.28
C LEU A 10 -7.07 17.24 -6.59
N ARG A 11 -5.76 17.01 -6.54
CA ARG A 11 -4.99 16.57 -7.71
C ARG A 11 -5.50 15.23 -8.23
N LEU A 12 -5.70 14.25 -7.35
CA LEU A 12 -6.19 12.91 -7.72
C LEU A 12 -7.60 12.97 -8.29
N THR A 13 -8.53 13.68 -7.64
CA THR A 13 -9.91 13.87 -8.12
C THR A 13 -9.98 14.49 -9.52
N ARG A 14 -9.03 15.35 -9.89
CA ARG A 14 -8.96 15.96 -11.23
C ARG A 14 -8.32 15.06 -12.27
N ALA A 15 -7.42 14.18 -11.87
CA ALA A 15 -6.58 13.38 -12.77
C ALA A 15 -7.11 11.96 -12.99
N LEU A 16 -7.89 11.44 -12.05
CA LEU A 16 -8.34 10.06 -12.00
C LEU A 16 -9.87 9.96 -12.10
N PRO A 17 -10.40 8.80 -12.52
CA PRO A 17 -11.83 8.54 -12.41
C PRO A 17 -12.29 8.56 -10.96
N ALA A 18 -13.61 8.55 -10.77
CA ALA A 18 -14.21 8.43 -9.44
C ALA A 18 -13.64 7.21 -8.69
N PRO A 19 -13.41 7.34 -7.37
CA PRO A 19 -12.78 6.28 -6.59
C PRO A 19 -13.67 5.02 -6.57
N PRO A 20 -13.09 3.82 -6.62
CA PRO A 20 -13.84 2.58 -6.43
C PRO A 20 -14.34 2.49 -4.97
N ALA A 21 -15.26 1.55 -4.72
CA ALA A 21 -15.69 1.25 -3.36
C ALA A 21 -14.51 0.82 -2.47
N MET A 22 -14.52 1.17 -1.19
CA MET A 22 -13.45 0.81 -0.26
C MET A 22 -13.29 -0.72 -0.15
N LEU A 23 -12.07 -1.20 -0.36
CA LEU A 23 -11.74 -2.62 -0.20
C LEU A 23 -11.73 -2.98 1.29
N ALA A 24 -12.53 -3.97 1.67
CA ALA A 24 -12.47 -4.54 3.00
C ALA A 24 -11.13 -5.26 3.22
N PRO A 25 -10.53 -5.17 4.42
CA PRO A 25 -9.40 -6.00 4.79
C PRO A 25 -9.67 -7.48 4.57
N PHE A 26 -8.63 -8.20 4.20
CA PHE A 26 -8.66 -9.63 3.98
C PHE A 26 -7.42 -10.27 4.61
N GLU A 27 -7.47 -11.57 4.82
CA GLU A 27 -6.34 -12.31 5.38
C GLU A 27 -5.36 -12.69 4.28
N VAL A 28 -4.08 -12.74 4.64
CA VAL A 28 -3.00 -13.29 3.82
C VAL A 28 -2.11 -14.13 4.72
N ASN A 29 -1.64 -15.27 4.23
CA ASN A 29 -0.57 -16.03 4.84
C ASN A 29 0.77 -15.61 4.21
N PRO A 30 1.61 -14.81 4.89
CA PRO A 30 2.86 -14.33 4.31
C PRO A 30 3.87 -15.44 3.99
N ARG A 31 3.71 -16.63 4.58
CA ARG A 31 4.58 -17.78 4.34
C ARG A 31 4.15 -18.62 3.14
N ASP A 32 2.98 -18.35 2.57
CA ASP A 32 2.51 -18.97 1.34
C ASP A 32 2.73 -18.00 0.18
N MET A 33 3.71 -18.31 -0.67
CA MET A 33 4.03 -17.48 -1.83
C MET A 33 2.84 -17.37 -2.80
N ILE A 34 2.02 -18.42 -2.93
CA ILE A 34 0.85 -18.39 -3.81
C ILE A 34 -0.18 -17.39 -3.25
N ASP A 35 -0.33 -17.34 -1.92
CA ASP A 35 -1.24 -16.40 -1.27
C ASP A 35 -0.77 -14.95 -1.41
N LEU A 36 0.55 -14.71 -1.35
CA LEU A 36 1.14 -13.41 -1.68
C LEU A 36 0.83 -12.98 -3.13
N GLN A 37 0.99 -13.88 -4.11
CA GLN A 37 0.65 -13.58 -5.51
C GLN A 37 -0.84 -13.26 -5.66
N ARG A 38 -1.72 -14.03 -5.00
CA ARG A 38 -3.18 -13.82 -5.02
C ARG A 38 -3.54 -12.47 -4.38
N ALA A 39 -2.90 -12.11 -3.28
CA ALA A 39 -3.10 -10.83 -2.62
C ALA A 39 -2.73 -9.67 -3.56
N ALA A 40 -1.54 -9.68 -4.17
CA ALA A 40 -1.12 -8.66 -5.12
C ALA A 40 -2.07 -8.58 -6.33
N GLY A 41 -2.46 -9.71 -6.92
CA GLY A 41 -3.41 -9.74 -8.04
C GLY A 41 -4.83 -9.29 -7.67
N ARG A 42 -5.27 -9.48 -6.42
CA ARG A 42 -6.53 -8.92 -5.91
C ARG A 42 -6.48 -7.41 -5.80
N LEU A 43 -5.39 -6.87 -5.26
CA LEU A 43 -5.17 -5.42 -5.14
C LEU A 43 -5.07 -4.77 -6.52
N ALA A 44 -4.31 -5.37 -7.44
CA ALA A 44 -4.17 -4.91 -8.81
C ALA A 44 -5.52 -4.80 -9.53
N ARG A 45 -6.34 -5.86 -9.48
CA ARG A 45 -7.70 -5.84 -10.06
C ARG A 45 -8.58 -4.77 -9.43
N HIS A 46 -8.47 -4.56 -8.11
CA HIS A 46 -9.25 -3.54 -7.41
C HIS A 46 -8.98 -2.14 -7.94
N VAL A 47 -7.72 -1.81 -8.21
CA VAL A 47 -7.31 -0.50 -8.75
C VAL A 47 -7.33 -0.42 -10.28
N GLY A 48 -7.90 -1.42 -10.96
CA GLY A 48 -8.03 -1.42 -12.43
C GLY A 48 -6.80 -1.91 -13.21
N LEU A 49 -5.81 -2.50 -12.54
CA LEU A 49 -4.62 -3.12 -13.18
C LEU A 49 -4.77 -4.63 -13.39
N GLY A 50 -6.00 -5.10 -13.61
CA GLY A 50 -6.31 -6.54 -13.69
C GLY A 50 -5.67 -7.29 -14.86
N ASP A 51 -5.25 -6.58 -15.90
CA ASP A 51 -4.59 -7.15 -17.08
C ASP A 51 -3.07 -7.35 -16.90
N LEU A 52 -2.52 -6.88 -15.79
CA LEU A 52 -1.11 -7.03 -15.41
C LEU A 52 -0.93 -8.23 -14.46
N THR A 53 0.19 -8.91 -14.59
CA THR A 53 0.60 -9.99 -13.70
C THR A 53 1.61 -9.47 -12.69
N PHE A 54 1.20 -9.37 -11.43
CA PHE A 54 2.09 -9.01 -10.35
C PHE A 54 2.84 -10.26 -9.85
N VAL A 55 4.15 -10.16 -9.75
CA VAL A 55 5.05 -11.21 -9.28
C VAL A 55 5.73 -10.73 -8.01
N VAL A 56 5.31 -11.28 -6.88
CA VAL A 56 5.86 -10.96 -5.55
C VAL A 56 7.06 -11.86 -5.25
N ALA A 57 8.17 -11.26 -4.82
CA ALA A 57 9.32 -11.95 -4.27
C ALA A 57 9.58 -11.47 -2.83
N VAL A 58 10.07 -12.36 -1.98
CA VAL A 58 10.54 -11.99 -0.64
C VAL A 58 12.05 -11.92 -0.68
N THR A 59 12.61 -10.76 -0.32
CA THR A 59 14.06 -10.54 -0.31
C THR A 59 14.49 -9.93 1.02
N PRO A 60 15.70 -10.25 1.52
CA PRO A 60 16.28 -9.51 2.63
C PRO A 60 16.49 -8.05 2.21
N LYS A 61 15.98 -7.10 3.01
CA LYS A 61 16.09 -5.66 2.73
C LYS A 61 16.69 -4.89 3.91
N PRO A 62 17.27 -3.70 3.65
CA PRO A 62 17.62 -2.74 4.69
C PRO A 62 16.44 -2.44 5.65
N PRO A 63 16.70 -2.04 6.91
CA PRO A 63 15.63 -1.82 7.89
C PRO A 63 14.56 -0.79 7.51
N ASP A 64 14.93 0.15 6.65
CA ASP A 64 14.11 1.27 6.19
C ASP A 64 13.32 0.99 4.90
N VAL A 65 13.51 -0.18 4.28
CA VAL A 65 12.84 -0.54 3.02
C VAL A 65 11.89 -1.72 3.26
N ALA A 66 10.59 -1.43 3.24
CA ALA A 66 9.53 -2.42 3.41
C ALA A 66 9.22 -3.17 2.11
N GLY A 67 9.21 -2.45 0.98
CA GLY A 67 8.90 -2.96 -0.35
C GLY A 67 9.60 -2.20 -1.46
N HIS A 68 9.51 -2.74 -2.68
CA HIS A 68 9.92 -2.07 -3.90
C HIS A 68 9.16 -2.66 -5.10
N VAL A 69 8.66 -1.81 -5.99
CA VAL A 69 8.07 -2.23 -7.27
C VAL A 69 8.91 -1.78 -8.46
N GLU A 70 9.01 -2.64 -9.46
CA GLU A 70 9.62 -2.30 -10.73
C GLU A 70 8.64 -1.48 -11.61
N LEU A 71 9.07 -0.26 -11.95
CA LEU A 71 8.31 0.68 -12.77
C LEU A 71 8.86 0.74 -14.19
N ARG A 72 8.28 -0.07 -15.08
CA ARG A 72 8.50 0.02 -16.53
C ARG A 72 7.19 0.15 -17.31
N TYR A 73 7.25 0.83 -18.44
CA TYR A 73 6.16 0.89 -19.42
C TYR A 73 6.14 -0.36 -20.32
N ALA A 74 4.96 -0.68 -20.86
CA ALA A 74 4.75 -1.73 -21.86
C ALA A 74 5.10 -3.18 -21.44
N GLN A 75 5.27 -3.45 -20.14
CA GLN A 75 5.42 -4.81 -19.60
C GLN A 75 4.11 -5.31 -18.99
N ARG A 76 3.82 -6.60 -19.20
CA ARG A 76 2.66 -7.26 -18.59
C ARG A 76 2.97 -7.75 -17.19
N GLU A 77 4.21 -8.13 -16.93
CA GLU A 77 4.72 -8.52 -15.63
C GLU A 77 5.16 -7.29 -14.83
N VAL A 78 4.84 -7.28 -13.53
CA VAL A 78 5.24 -6.25 -12.57
C VAL A 78 5.83 -6.94 -11.36
N PHE A 79 7.11 -6.71 -11.10
CA PHE A 79 7.81 -7.34 -9.98
C PHE A 79 7.68 -6.46 -8.73
N ILE A 80 7.25 -7.08 -7.63
CA ILE A 80 7.24 -6.48 -6.30
C ILE A 80 8.16 -7.30 -5.41
N GLU A 81 9.11 -6.65 -4.75
CA GLU A 81 9.90 -7.25 -3.70
C GLU A 81 9.44 -6.76 -2.34
N ILE A 82 9.19 -7.67 -1.40
CA ILE A 82 8.87 -7.32 0.00
C ILE A 82 9.97 -7.80 0.94
N SER A 83 10.17 -7.07 2.03
CA SER A 83 11.13 -7.41 3.08
C SER A 83 10.69 -8.68 3.83
N ASP A 84 11.62 -9.61 4.03
CA ASP A 84 11.43 -10.83 4.83
C ASP A 84 10.97 -10.55 6.29
N ARG A 85 11.29 -9.36 6.80
CA ARG A 85 10.86 -8.88 8.12
C ARG A 85 9.34 -8.74 8.24
N LEU A 86 8.65 -8.45 7.12
CA LEU A 86 7.20 -8.30 7.10
C LEU A 86 6.47 -9.64 7.21
N LEU A 87 7.14 -10.78 6.98
CA LEU A 87 6.48 -12.09 6.97
C LEU A 87 5.84 -12.50 8.30
N LYS A 88 6.18 -11.81 9.40
CA LYS A 88 5.59 -12.02 10.72
C LYS A 88 4.29 -11.21 10.91
N PHE A 89 3.98 -10.30 10.00
CA PHE A 89 2.96 -9.26 10.15
C PHE A 89 2.06 -9.21 8.91
N PRO A 90 1.04 -10.09 8.81
CA PRO A 90 0.18 -10.20 7.63
C PRO A 90 -0.44 -8.87 7.18
N ARG A 91 -0.83 -8.01 8.13
CA ARG A 91 -1.41 -6.70 7.82
C ARG A 91 -0.39 -5.74 7.23
N ALA A 92 0.84 -5.75 7.74
CA ALA A 92 1.93 -4.94 7.20
C ALA A 92 2.32 -5.39 5.77
N VAL A 93 2.25 -6.70 5.47
CA VAL A 93 2.40 -7.21 4.11
C VAL A 93 1.35 -6.63 3.17
N LEU A 94 0.07 -6.65 3.56
CA LEU A 94 -0.99 -6.09 2.74
C LEU A 94 -0.87 -4.57 2.54
N ALA A 95 -0.46 -3.83 3.57
CA ALA A 95 -0.19 -2.41 3.46
C ALA A 95 0.95 -2.13 2.47
N CYS A 96 2.05 -2.88 2.58
CA CYS A 96 3.18 -2.77 1.64
C CYS A 96 2.75 -3.11 0.20
N LEU A 97 2.05 -4.23 -0.02
CA LEU A 97 1.55 -4.58 -1.36
C LEU A 97 0.59 -3.52 -1.92
N ALA A 98 -0.29 -2.96 -1.09
CA ALA A 98 -1.21 -1.89 -1.51
C ALA A 98 -0.45 -0.63 -1.94
N HIS A 99 0.60 -0.25 -1.21
CA HIS A 99 1.49 0.86 -1.54
C HIS A 99 2.21 0.61 -2.88
N GLU A 100 2.86 -0.54 -3.04
CA GLU A 100 3.62 -0.90 -4.25
C GLU A 100 2.73 -1.04 -5.50
N VAL A 101 1.54 -1.62 -5.36
CA VAL A 101 0.54 -1.67 -6.46
C VAL A 101 0.11 -0.25 -6.86
N THR A 102 0.00 0.65 -5.89
CA THR A 102 -0.39 2.05 -6.16
C THR A 102 0.70 2.82 -6.90
N HIS A 103 1.99 2.57 -6.60
CA HIS A 103 3.09 3.11 -7.40
C HIS A 103 2.94 2.72 -8.88
N LYS A 104 2.70 1.43 -9.16
CA LYS A 104 2.46 0.98 -10.54
C LYS A 104 1.22 1.61 -11.16
N TYR A 105 0.15 1.78 -10.38
CA TYR A 105 -1.08 2.45 -10.84
C TYR A 105 -0.80 3.89 -11.25
N LEU A 106 -0.19 4.70 -10.38
CA LEU A 106 0.15 6.10 -10.69
C LEU A 106 1.10 6.20 -11.90
N HIS A 107 2.09 5.30 -11.98
CA HIS A 107 2.98 5.21 -13.13
C HIS A 107 2.21 4.91 -14.44
N SER A 108 1.22 4.01 -14.41
CA SER A 108 0.38 3.71 -15.59
C SER A 108 -0.46 4.91 -16.06
N GLN A 109 -0.77 5.83 -15.15
CA GLN A 109 -1.50 7.07 -15.42
C GLN A 109 -0.58 8.25 -15.76
N GLY A 110 0.74 8.06 -15.75
CA GLY A 110 1.71 9.15 -15.96
C GLY A 110 1.67 10.20 -14.84
N ILE A 111 1.33 9.80 -13.62
CA ILE A 111 1.25 10.68 -12.45
C ILE A 111 2.47 10.43 -11.57
N TRP A 112 3.31 11.47 -11.39
CA TRP A 112 4.40 11.46 -10.43
C TRP A 112 4.66 12.88 -9.91
N LEU A 113 5.46 12.99 -8.84
CA LEU A 113 6.07 14.22 -8.36
C LEU A 113 7.59 14.13 -8.48
N PRO A 114 8.28 15.26 -8.72
CA PRO A 114 9.74 15.26 -8.85
C PRO A 114 10.46 15.04 -7.52
N ASP A 115 9.85 15.46 -6.40
CA ASP A 115 10.38 15.18 -5.07
C ASP A 115 9.97 13.77 -4.62
N LEU A 116 10.95 12.98 -4.21
CA LEU A 116 10.75 11.59 -3.83
C LEU A 116 9.79 11.46 -2.65
N LEU A 117 9.99 12.23 -1.58
CA LEU A 117 9.18 12.12 -0.37
C LEU A 117 7.73 12.53 -0.64
N GLU A 118 7.52 13.61 -1.38
CA GLU A 118 6.18 14.03 -1.77
C GLU A 118 5.52 13.03 -2.73
N ASN A 119 6.29 12.38 -3.61
CA ASN A 119 5.79 11.32 -4.47
C ASN A 119 5.31 10.11 -3.66
N GLU A 120 6.06 9.72 -2.63
CA GLU A 120 5.65 8.64 -1.73
C GLU A 120 4.37 8.98 -0.94
N ARG A 121 4.26 10.21 -0.43
CA ARG A 121 3.03 10.68 0.24
C ARG A 121 1.85 10.77 -0.72
N LEU A 122 2.10 11.10 -1.99
CA LEU A 122 1.09 11.02 -3.04
C LEU A 122 0.66 9.58 -3.29
N THR A 123 1.58 8.62 -3.32
CA THR A 123 1.27 7.19 -3.46
C THR A 123 0.35 6.73 -2.34
N ASP A 124 0.62 7.06 -1.08
CA ASP A 124 -0.29 6.72 0.02
C ASP A 124 -1.65 7.38 -0.09
N THR A 125 -1.68 8.67 -0.46
CA THR A 125 -2.94 9.40 -0.68
C THR A 125 -3.74 8.74 -1.80
N ALA A 126 -3.06 8.33 -2.88
CA ALA A 126 -3.66 7.64 -4.00
C ALA A 126 -4.13 6.23 -3.63
N ALA A 127 -3.44 5.52 -2.73
CA ALA A 127 -3.87 4.21 -2.27
C ALA A 127 -5.20 4.34 -1.51
N VAL A 128 -5.31 5.36 -0.65
CA VAL A 128 -6.57 5.70 0.03
C VAL A 128 -7.66 6.09 -0.97
N PHE A 129 -7.35 6.96 -1.92
CA PHE A 129 -8.27 7.38 -2.98
C PHE A 129 -8.78 6.17 -3.79
N ASN A 130 -7.92 5.23 -4.14
CA ASN A 130 -8.28 4.04 -4.92
C ASN A 130 -8.83 2.89 -4.06
N GLY A 131 -9.42 3.19 -2.89
CA GLY A 131 -10.14 2.20 -2.09
C GLY A 131 -9.29 1.33 -1.16
N LEU A 132 -7.96 1.49 -1.13
CA LEU A 132 -7.05 0.64 -0.36
C LEU A 132 -6.74 1.16 1.05
N GLY A 133 -7.30 2.31 1.44
CA GLY A 133 -6.92 3.00 2.69
C GLY A 133 -7.08 2.17 3.97
N ARG A 134 -8.08 1.28 4.05
CA ARG A 134 -8.25 0.38 5.21
C ARG A 134 -7.06 -0.55 5.40
N LEU A 135 -6.43 -1.01 4.31
CA LEU A 135 -5.28 -1.90 4.38
C LEU A 135 -4.05 -1.17 4.91
N LEU A 136 -3.79 0.05 4.42
CA LEU A 136 -2.69 0.89 4.91
C LEU A 136 -2.84 1.18 6.41
N ILE A 137 -4.02 1.65 6.84
CA ILE A 137 -4.29 1.95 8.26
C ILE A 137 -4.13 0.69 9.14
N SER A 138 -4.58 -0.46 8.66
CA SER A 138 -4.50 -1.72 9.42
C SER A 138 -3.07 -2.27 9.50
N GLY A 139 -2.19 -1.88 8.58
CA GLY A 139 -0.78 -2.31 8.55
C GLY A 139 0.19 -1.37 9.26
N CYS A 140 -0.25 -0.19 9.75
CA CYS A 140 0.61 0.74 10.49
C CYS A 140 1.08 0.17 11.84
N GLU A 141 0.27 -0.68 12.47
CA GLU A 141 0.53 -1.22 13.79
C GLU A 141 0.13 -2.69 13.83
N ASP A 142 1.00 -3.54 14.37
CA ASP A 142 0.68 -4.92 14.67
C ASP A 142 1.12 -5.26 16.10
N VAL A 143 0.34 -6.09 16.79
CA VAL A 143 0.61 -6.48 18.17
C VAL A 143 0.98 -7.95 18.16
N VAL A 144 2.23 -8.25 18.53
CA VAL A 144 2.68 -9.63 18.67
C VAL A 144 2.76 -9.96 20.16
N GLU A 145 1.99 -10.98 20.55
CA GLU A 145 2.14 -11.61 21.86
C GLU A 145 3.28 -12.63 21.74
N GLU A 146 4.42 -12.36 22.37
CA GLU A 146 5.50 -13.34 22.47
C GLU A 146 5.19 -14.33 23.61
N ALA A 147 5.28 -15.62 23.31
CA ALA A 147 4.96 -16.70 24.27
C ALA A 147 5.88 -16.74 25.51
N ALA A 148 6.94 -15.95 25.55
CA ALA A 148 7.87 -15.85 26.68
C ALA A 148 7.42 -14.78 27.68
N GLY A 149 6.30 -15.05 28.36
CA GLY A 149 5.83 -14.36 29.58
C GLY A 149 5.25 -12.97 29.35
N ASP A 150 3.92 -12.86 29.27
CA ASP A 150 3.05 -11.66 29.41
C ASP A 150 3.49 -10.31 28.78
N VAL A 151 4.55 -10.28 27.97
CA VAL A 151 5.04 -9.07 27.30
C VAL A 151 4.40 -8.98 25.93
N ARG A 152 3.43 -8.07 25.81
CA ARG A 152 2.88 -7.64 24.53
C ARG A 152 3.84 -6.62 23.89
N ARG A 153 4.37 -6.92 22.70
CA ARG A 153 5.13 -5.94 21.91
C ARG A 153 4.25 -5.40 20.79
N VAL A 154 4.13 -4.08 20.74
CA VAL A 154 3.51 -3.37 19.62
C VAL A 154 4.60 -2.98 18.64
N HIS A 155 4.46 -3.44 17.40
CA HIS A 155 5.34 -3.09 16.30
C HIS A 155 4.68 -2.02 15.45
N HIS A 156 5.36 -0.90 15.28
CA HIS A 156 4.94 0.16 14.35
C HIS A 156 5.67 -0.03 13.02
N PHE A 157 4.94 -0.04 11.91
CA PHE A 157 5.47 -0.18 10.56
C PHE A 157 5.27 1.10 9.77
N LYS A 158 6.34 1.58 9.13
CA LYS A 158 6.24 2.49 7.99
C LYS A 158 6.14 1.65 6.72
N GLY A 159 4.94 1.15 6.43
CA GLY A 159 4.59 0.57 5.14
C GLY A 159 4.26 1.63 4.08
N GLY A 160 4.22 2.91 4.49
CA GLY A 160 4.00 4.12 3.70
C GLY A 160 4.59 5.34 4.41
N TYR A 161 4.35 6.52 3.86
CA TYR A 161 4.94 7.80 4.22
C TYR A 161 3.95 8.80 4.83
N LEU A 162 2.64 8.51 4.80
CA LEU A 162 1.64 9.16 5.63
C LEU A 162 1.54 8.48 6.99
N GLU A 163 1.45 9.27 8.04
CA GLU A 163 1.19 8.76 9.38
C GLU A 163 -0.25 8.21 9.46
N ARG A 164 -0.52 7.29 10.40
CA ARG A 164 -1.83 6.63 10.53
C ARG A 164 -3.00 7.62 10.64
N ALA A 165 -2.79 8.75 11.32
CA ALA A 165 -3.79 9.81 11.43
C ALA A 165 -4.06 10.51 10.08
N GLU A 166 -3.02 10.80 9.29
CA GLU A 166 -3.15 11.38 7.95
C GLU A 166 -3.90 10.42 7.01
N LEU A 167 -3.60 9.11 7.07
CA LEU A 167 -4.32 8.08 6.33
C LEU A 167 -5.81 8.03 6.70
N ALA A 168 -6.13 8.10 8.00
CA ALA A 168 -7.50 8.11 8.48
C ALA A 168 -8.27 9.37 8.04
N GLU A 169 -7.62 10.55 8.07
CA GLU A 169 -8.21 11.78 7.55
C GLU A 169 -8.50 11.70 6.05
N ALA A 170 -7.55 11.20 5.26
CA ALA A 170 -7.73 10.98 3.83
C ALA A 170 -8.87 9.99 3.56
N TYR A 171 -8.94 8.92 4.35
CA TYR A 171 -9.97 7.89 4.21
C TYR A 171 -11.37 8.45 4.45
N CYS A 172 -11.54 9.21 5.54
CA CYS A 172 -12.81 9.88 5.83
C CYS A 172 -13.18 10.89 4.74
N ALA A 173 -12.21 11.65 4.21
CA ALA A 173 -12.46 12.61 3.14
C ALA A 173 -12.95 11.93 1.85
N VAL A 174 -12.33 10.82 1.45
CA VAL A 174 -12.74 10.06 0.25
C VAL A 174 -14.07 9.34 0.47
N LEU A 175 -14.33 8.83 1.66
CA LEU A 175 -15.59 8.12 1.98
C LEU A 175 -16.82 9.04 1.95
N LEU A 176 -16.63 10.33 2.24
CA LEU A 176 -17.70 11.34 2.33
C LEU A 176 -17.86 12.18 1.05
N ALA A 177 -17.01 11.97 0.04
CA ALA A 177 -17.02 12.67 -1.25
C ALA A 177 -17.91 11.96 -2.27
#